data_AF-A0A8C1UPG0-F1
#
_entry.id   AF-A0A8C1UPG0-F1
#
_cell.length_a   1.000
_cell.length_b   1.000
_cell.length_c   1.000
_cell.angle_alpha   90.00
_cell.angle_beta   90.00
_cell.angle_gamma   90.00
#
_symmetry.space_group_name_H-M   'P 1'
#
loop_
_entity.id
_entity.type
_entity.pdbx_description
1 polymer ?
#
loop_
_entity_poly.entity_id
_entity_poly.type
_entity_poly.pdbx_seq_one_letter_code
_entity_poly.pdbx_strand_id
1 'polypeptide(L)'
;MVILKGIPSILTPELLYVLASDHNTQIFPTSSICKCGPVEIRADGVGIPELLKAILRLFPLDTYDDSAAVMDLVQSDKLKGLKVPVWDQYSDLLKQAGSDVSYYIHKRS
;
A
#
# COMPACT_ATOMS: atom_id res chain seq x y z
N MET A 1 6.36 20.88 -4.90
CA MET A 1 6.70 19.48 -5.25
C MET A 1 8.18 19.43 -5.58
N VAL A 2 8.93 18.54 -4.93
CA VAL A 2 10.35 18.34 -5.22
C VAL A 2 10.43 17.35 -6.38
N ILE A 3 11.12 17.71 -7.46
CA ILE A 3 11.27 16.84 -8.65
C ILE A 3 12.71 16.34 -8.63
N LEU A 4 12.89 15.06 -8.32
CA LEU A 4 14.18 14.38 -8.30
C LEU A 4 14.26 13.42 -9.50
N LYS A 5 15.41 13.38 -10.17
CA LYS A 5 15.60 12.49 -11.32
C LYS A 5 15.47 11.03 -10.86
N GLY A 6 14.55 10.29 -11.48
CA GLY A 6 14.29 8.88 -11.17
C GLY A 6 13.26 8.63 -10.05
N ILE A 7 12.80 9.66 -9.35
CA ILE A 7 11.81 9.52 -8.26
C ILE A 7 10.43 9.93 -8.77
N PRO A 8 9.39 9.09 -8.59
CA PRO A 8 8.03 9.47 -8.92
C PRO A 8 7.59 10.74 -8.18
N SER A 9 7.11 11.75 -8.92
CA SER A 9 6.69 13.04 -8.36
C SER A 9 5.48 12.97 -7.41
N ILE A 10 4.82 11.81 -7.37
CA ILE A 10 3.69 11.51 -6.48
C ILE A 10 4.15 11.26 -5.04
N LEU A 11 5.44 10.95 -4.83
CA LEU A 11 6.01 10.74 -3.51
C LEU A 11 6.43 12.07 -2.92
N THR A 12 5.79 12.46 -1.81
CA THR A 12 6.13 13.68 -1.09
C THR A 12 7.47 13.50 -0.34
N PRO A 13 8.20 14.59 -0.05
CA PRO A 13 9.44 14.51 0.73
C PRO A 13 9.25 13.83 2.10
N GLU A 14 8.11 14.04 2.74
CA GLU A 14 7.75 13.40 4.02
C GLU A 14 7.59 11.89 3.87
N LEU A 15 6.91 11.44 2.80
CA LEU A 15 6.74 10.02 2.52
C LEU A 15 8.08 9.35 2.18
N LEU A 16 8.93 10.02 1.40
CA LEU A 16 10.28 9.55 1.09
C LEU A 16 11.15 9.44 2.35
N TYR A 17 11.03 10.40 3.27
CA TYR A 17 11.76 10.37 4.53
C TYR A 17 11.35 9.16 5.38
N VAL A 18 10.05 8.90 5.50
CA VAL A 18 9.56 7.73 6.25
C VAL A 18 9.98 6.42 5.59
N LEU A 19 9.86 6.32 4.26
CA LEU A 19 10.33 5.15 3.49
C LEU A 19 11.83 4.89 3.65
N ALA A 20 12.64 5.93 3.82
CA ALA A 20 14.09 5.79 3.99
C ALA A 20 14.52 5.53 5.44
N SER A 21 13.61 5.73 6.42
CA SER A 21 13.95 5.68 7.85
C SER A 21 14.10 4.25 8.38
N ASP A 22 13.29 3.31 7.90
CA ASP A 22 13.35 1.91 8.37
C ASP A 22 12.99 0.90 7.27
N HIS A 23 13.73 -0.20 7.23
CA HIS A 23 13.57 -1.32 6.31
C HIS A 23 12.28 -2.11 6.51
N ASN A 24 11.71 -2.11 7.71
CA ASN A 24 10.47 -2.83 8.04
C ASN A 24 9.26 -1.90 8.18
N THR A 25 9.32 -0.74 7.52
CA THR A 25 8.23 0.25 7.57
C THR A 25 6.96 -0.32 6.95
N GLN A 26 5.92 -0.47 7.77
CA GLN A 26 4.58 -0.83 7.30
C GLN A 26 3.78 0.43 6.96
N ILE A 27 3.26 0.49 5.74
CA ILE A 27 2.47 1.63 5.25
C ILE A 27 1.01 1.22 5.12
N PHE A 28 0.13 2.04 5.68
CA PHE A 28 -1.31 1.85 5.59
C PHE A 28 -1.94 3.07 4.91
N PRO A 29 -2.60 2.91 3.75
CA PRO A 29 -3.23 4.02 3.03
C PRO A 29 -4.58 4.39 3.67
N THR A 30 -4.59 4.69 4.97
CA THR A 30 -5.78 5.11 5.72
C THR A 30 -5.41 5.97 6.93
N SER A 31 -6.15 7.07 7.14
CA SER A 31 -6.00 7.94 8.31
C SER A 31 -6.68 7.37 9.57
N SER A 32 -7.58 6.41 9.41
CA SER A 32 -8.38 5.87 10.52
C SER A 32 -7.53 5.20 11.60
N ILE A 33 -6.38 4.62 11.23
CA ILE A 33 -5.46 3.95 12.16
C ILE A 33 -4.46 4.91 12.82
N CYS A 34 -4.21 6.08 12.22
CA CYS A 34 -3.22 7.04 12.71
C CYS A 34 -3.57 7.61 14.08
N LYS A 35 -4.87 7.58 14.45
CA LYS A 35 -5.34 7.97 15.78
C LYS A 35 -4.72 7.17 16.92
N CYS A 36 -4.14 6.01 16.64
CA CYS A 36 -3.62 5.08 17.63
C CYS A 36 -2.07 4.94 17.62
N GLY A 37 -1.34 5.82 16.94
CA GLY A 37 0.13 5.85 17.02
C GLY A 37 0.92 6.18 15.74
N PRO A 38 0.59 5.62 14.55
CA PRO A 38 1.44 5.80 13.38
C PRO A 38 1.39 7.23 12.83
N VAL A 39 2.49 7.66 12.23
CA VAL A 39 2.63 8.99 11.61
C VAL A 39 1.64 9.13 10.45
N GLU A 40 0.81 10.16 10.49
CA GLU A 40 -0.11 10.48 9.39
C GLU A 40 0.62 11.32 8.34
N ILE A 41 0.67 10.81 7.10
CA ILE A 41 1.16 11.55 5.94
C ILE A 41 0.00 11.72 4.97
N ARG A 42 -0.28 12.97 4.60
CA ARG A 42 -1.36 13.28 3.67
C ARG A 42 -0.90 13.21 2.22
N ALA A 43 -1.61 12.41 1.43
CA ALA A 43 -1.44 12.27 -0.01
C ALA A 43 -2.81 12.46 -0.72
N ASP A 44 -3.44 13.60 -0.49
CA ASP A 44 -4.77 13.87 -1.05
C ASP A 44 -4.74 14.00 -2.58
N GLY A 45 -5.79 13.51 -3.23
CA GLY A 45 -5.93 13.56 -4.69
C GLY A 45 -5.09 12.51 -5.44
N VAL A 46 -4.42 11.61 -4.72
CA VAL A 46 -3.65 10.50 -5.28
C VAL A 46 -4.44 9.19 -5.17
N GLY A 47 -4.52 8.43 -6.27
CA GLY A 47 -5.08 7.08 -6.24
C GLY A 47 -4.13 6.09 -5.55
N ILE A 48 -4.70 5.19 -4.72
CA ILE A 48 -3.91 4.15 -4.04
C ILE A 48 -3.11 3.27 -5.02
N PRO A 49 -3.65 2.82 -6.17
CA PRO A 49 -2.87 2.02 -7.13
C PRO A 49 -1.64 2.76 -7.67
N GLU A 50 -1.76 4.06 -7.95
CA GLU A 50 -0.67 4.88 -8.45
C GLU A 50 0.41 5.10 -7.39
N LEU A 51 -0.02 5.33 -6.14
CA LEU A 51 0.85 5.44 -4.99
C LEU A 51 1.62 4.14 -4.75
N LEU A 52 0.92 3.01 -4.75
CA LEU A 52 1.52 1.68 -4.59
C LEU A 52 2.58 1.43 -5.67
N LYS A 53 2.27 1.72 -6.94
CA LYS A 53 3.22 1.59 -8.05
C LYS A 53 4.47 2.45 -7.85
N ALA A 54 4.32 3.66 -7.32
CA ALA A 54 5.44 4.56 -7.05
C ALA A 54 6.32 4.06 -5.90
N ILE A 55 5.71 3.55 -4.83
CA ILE A 55 6.40 2.97 -3.68
C ILE A 55 7.19 1.72 -4.11
N LEU A 56 6.55 0.78 -4.81
CA LEU A 56 7.17 -0.48 -5.27
C LEU A 56 8.39 -0.27 -6.19
N ARG A 57 8.50 0.90 -6.86
CA ARG A 57 9.68 1.24 -7.67
C ARG A 57 10.92 1.57 -6.85
N LEU A 58 10.72 2.10 -5.64
CA LEU A 58 11.82 2.55 -4.78
C LEU A 58 12.05 1.59 -3.61
N PHE A 59 11.01 0.90 -3.18
CA PHE A 59 11.01 0.04 -2.01
C PHE A 59 10.71 -1.40 -2.44
N PRO A 60 11.73 -2.29 -2.47
CA PRO A 60 11.49 -3.70 -2.74
C PRO A 60 10.68 -4.31 -1.60
N LEU A 61 9.81 -5.27 -1.95
CA LEU A 61 9.02 -6.01 -0.98
C LEU A 61 9.89 -7.02 -0.23
N ASP A 62 9.60 -7.21 1.05
CA ASP A 62 10.26 -8.26 1.83
C ASP A 62 9.91 -9.64 1.27
N THR A 63 10.92 -10.48 1.10
CA THR A 63 10.81 -11.85 0.60
C THR A 63 10.62 -12.89 1.70
N TYR A 64 10.84 -12.51 2.97
CA TYR A 64 10.81 -13.44 4.11
C TYR A 64 9.43 -13.54 4.78
N ASP A 65 8.63 -12.49 4.69
CA ASP A 65 7.30 -12.39 5.30
C ASP A 65 6.22 -12.00 4.28
N ASP A 66 4.96 -12.06 4.72
CA ASP A 66 3.78 -11.66 3.94
C ASP A 66 3.87 -10.17 3.54
N SER A 67 4.31 -9.91 2.31
CA SER A 67 4.71 -8.57 1.89
C SER A 67 3.55 -7.58 1.67
N ALA A 68 2.32 -8.07 1.54
CA ALA A 68 1.14 -7.24 1.30
C ALA A 68 -0.14 -7.87 1.88
N ALA A 69 -0.98 -7.03 2.50
CA ALA A 69 -2.27 -7.45 3.07
C ALA A 69 -3.40 -6.50 2.68
N VAL A 70 -4.60 -7.06 2.49
CA VAL A 70 -5.84 -6.31 2.28
C VAL A 70 -6.86 -6.71 3.35
N MET A 71 -7.80 -5.81 3.65
CA MET A 71 -8.90 -6.10 4.58
C MET A 71 -9.95 -7.01 3.91
N ASP A 72 -10.40 -8.03 4.63
CA ASP A 72 -11.52 -8.86 4.18
C ASP A 72 -12.84 -8.08 4.12
N LEU A 73 -13.75 -8.53 3.26
CA LEU A 73 -15.14 -8.10 3.27
C LEU A 73 -15.83 -8.60 4.55
N VAL A 74 -16.70 -7.77 5.11
CA VAL A 74 -17.62 -8.22 6.16
C VAL A 74 -18.66 -9.19 5.60
N GLN A 75 -19.19 -10.07 6.45
CA GLN A 75 -20.08 -11.15 6.00
C GLN A 75 -21.33 -10.63 5.27
N SER A 76 -21.86 -9.47 5.68
CA SER A 76 -22.99 -8.82 5.00
C SER A 76 -22.68 -8.45 3.54
N ASP A 77 -21.45 -8.04 3.24
CA ASP A 77 -21.05 -7.63 1.90
C ASP A 77 -20.71 -8.83 1.01
N LYS A 78 -20.19 -9.90 1.61
CA LYS A 78 -20.05 -11.20 0.94
C LYS A 78 -21.40 -11.77 0.53
N LEU A 79 -22.39 -11.71 1.42
CA LEU A 79 -23.77 -12.15 1.13
C LEU A 79 -24.43 -11.35 0.00
N LYS A 80 -24.06 -10.08 -0.15
CA LYS A 80 -24.51 -9.22 -1.26
C LYS A 80 -23.75 -9.47 -2.57
N GLY A 81 -22.74 -10.33 -2.58
CA GLY A 81 -21.90 -10.59 -3.75
C GLY A 81 -21.07 -9.36 -4.17
N LEU A 82 -20.69 -8.50 -3.21
CA LEU A 82 -19.89 -7.32 -3.49
C LEU A 82 -18.54 -7.74 -4.07
N LYS A 83 -18.22 -7.23 -5.27
CA LYS A 83 -16.90 -7.42 -5.90
C LYS A 83 -16.04 -6.20 -5.62
N VAL A 84 -14.76 -6.43 -5.35
CA VAL A 84 -13.78 -5.37 -5.10
C VAL A 84 -12.75 -5.37 -6.24
N PRO A 85 -13.03 -4.70 -7.36
CA PRO A 85 -12.19 -4.77 -8.58
C PRO A 85 -10.78 -4.18 -8.38
N VAL A 86 -10.57 -3.39 -7.32
CA VAL A 86 -9.25 -2.82 -7.01
C VAL A 86 -8.24 -3.87 -6.55
N TRP A 87 -8.70 -5.02 -6.04
CA TRP A 87 -7.81 -6.11 -5.62
C TRP A 87 -7.08 -6.75 -6.80
N ASP A 88 -7.73 -6.82 -7.96
CA ASP A 88 -7.11 -7.29 -9.19
C ASP A 88 -5.98 -6.34 -9.62
N GLN A 89 -6.22 -5.02 -9.52
CA GLN A 89 -5.21 -4.01 -9.83
C GLN A 89 -3.99 -4.09 -8.90
N TYR A 90 -4.21 -4.29 -7.59
CA TYR A 90 -3.10 -4.47 -6.64
C TYR A 90 -2.31 -5.73 -6.94
N SER A 91 -2.99 -6.83 -7.26
CA SER A 91 -2.35 -8.10 -7.63
C SER A 91 -1.46 -7.96 -8.85
N ASP A 92 -1.92 -7.25 -9.87
CA ASP A 92 -1.14 -7.01 -11.09
C ASP A 92 0.09 -6.13 -10.83
N LEU A 93 -0.03 -5.14 -9.95
CA LEU A 93 1.09 -4.28 -9.55
C LEU A 93 2.16 -5.04 -8.76
N LEU A 94 1.76 -5.93 -7.85
CA LEU A 94 2.67 -6.76 -7.07
C LEU A 94 3.44 -7.75 -7.96
N LYS A 95 2.75 -8.39 -8.91
CA LYS A 95 3.38 -9.28 -9.91
C LYS A 95 4.41 -8.54 -10.77
N GLN A 96 4.10 -7.32 -11.20
CA GLN A 96 5.04 -6.48 -11.95
C GLN A 96 6.29 -6.11 -11.14
N ALA A 97 6.17 -6.01 -9.82
CA ALA A 97 7.28 -5.71 -8.92
C ALA A 97 8.16 -6.94 -8.61
N GLY A 98 7.83 -8.13 -9.12
CA GLY A 98 8.64 -9.33 -8.99
C GLY A 98 8.36 -10.16 -7.73
N SER A 99 7.31 -9.84 -6.97
CA SER A 99 6.84 -10.70 -5.90
C SER A 99 5.84 -11.71 -6.46
N ASP A 100 6.18 -13.00 -6.38
CA ASP A 100 5.25 -14.13 -6.59
C ASP A 100 4.22 -14.28 -5.44
N VAL A 101 4.07 -13.25 -4.60
CA VAL A 101 3.45 -13.34 -3.28
C VAL A 101 1.93 -13.17 -3.35
N SER A 102 1.27 -14.22 -2.86
CA SER A 102 -0.09 -14.26 -2.32
C SER A 102 -0.30 -13.13 -1.32
N TYR A 103 -1.10 -12.10 -1.64
CA TYR A 103 -1.57 -11.19 -0.59
C TYR A 103 -2.45 -11.97 0.39
N TYR A 104 -2.30 -11.72 1.68
CA TYR A 104 -3.14 -12.35 2.69
C TYR A 104 -4.30 -11.43 3.06
N ILE A 105 -5.47 -12.03 3.19
CA ILE A 105 -6.68 -11.33 3.58
C ILE A 105 -6.71 -11.24 5.11
N HIS A 106 -6.46 -10.04 5.63
CA HIS A 106 -6.54 -9.78 7.06
C HIS A 106 -8.01 -9.76 7.48
N LYS A 107 -8.42 -10.79 8.23
CA LYS A 107 -9.76 -10.84 8.82
C LYS A 107 -9.81 -9.92 10.02
N ARG A 108 -10.83 -9.04 10.08
CA ARG A 108 -11.21 -8.41 11.35
C ARG A 108 -11.58 -9.53 12.33
N SER A 109 -10.86 -9.63 13.45
CA SER A 109 -11.29 -10.37 14.63
C SER A 109 -12.49 -9.70 15.27
#